data_AF-A0A383CD82-F1
#
_entry.id   AF-A0A383CD82-F1
#
_cell.length_a   1.000
_cell.length_b   1.000
_cell.length_c   1.000
_cell.angle_alpha   90.00
_cell.angle_beta   90.00
_cell.angle_gamma   90.00
#
_symmetry.space_group_name_H-M   'P 1'
#
loop_
_entity.id
_entity.type
_entity.pdbx_description
1 polymer ?
#
loop_
_entity_poly.entity_id
_entity_poly.type
_entity_poly.pdbx_seq_one_letter_code
_entity_poly.pdbx_strand_id
1 'polypeptide(L)' 'MRIEAIDLFYVALPVITRTADGTQDSLIVRVRTDNGLEGWGECDASPLIS' A
#
# COMPACT_ATOMS: atom_id res chain seq x y z
N MET A 1 16.18 -11.68 -12.38
CA MET A 1 15.09 -10.81 -11.91
C MET A 1 15.05 -10.92 -10.39
N ARG A 2 15.47 -9.86 -9.71
CA ARG A 2 15.52 -9.77 -8.25
C ARG A 2 14.80 -8.50 -7.81
N ILE A 3 14.02 -8.58 -6.74
CA ILE A 3 13.45 -7.40 -6.08
C ILE A 3 14.55 -6.65 -5.34
N GLU A 4 14.71 -5.35 -5.62
CA GLU A 4 15.69 -4.47 -4.98
C GLU A 4 15.07 -3.53 -3.95
N ALA A 5 13.79 -3.17 -4.12
CA ALA A 5 13.08 -2.26 -3.24
C ALA A 5 11.59 -2.63 -3.16
N ILE A 6 11.04 -2.43 -1.96
CA ILE A 6 9.60 -2.46 -1.68
C ILE A 6 9.29 -1.14 -0.98
N ASP A 7 8.58 -0.25 -1.67
CA ASP A 7 8.16 1.04 -1.12
C ASP A 7 6.71 0.89 -0.60
N LEU A 8 6.47 1.32 0.63
CA LEU A 8 5.18 1.22 1.32
C LEU A 8 4.57 2.62 1.49
N PHE A 9 3.39 2.83 0.93
CA PHE A 9 2.68 4.11 0.99
C PHE A 9 1.41 3.95 1.81
N TYR A 10 1.38 4.57 2.99
CA TYR A 10 0.14 4.75 3.72
C TYR A 10 -0.63 5.92 3.10
N VAL A 11 -1.83 5.63 2.59
CA VAL A 11 -2.76 6.65 2.08
C VAL A 11 -4.04 6.58 2.89
N ALA A 12 -4.60 7.75 3.21
CA ALA A 12 -5.82 7.85 4.00
C ALA A 12 -6.61 9.09 3.59
N LEU A 13 -7.93 9.01 3.72
CA LEU A 13 -8.79 10.19 3.70
C LEU A 13 -8.43 11.12 4.87
N PRO A 14 -8.65 12.44 4.75
CA PRO A 14 -8.38 13.38 5.84
C PRO A 14 -9.16 13.08 7.13
N VAL A 15 -10.30 12.39 7.00
CA VAL A 15 -11.17 11.99 8.11
C VAL A 15 -11.59 10.53 7.90
N ILE A 16 -11.28 9.69 8.88
CA ILE A 16 -11.74 8.30 8.95
C ILE A 16 -12.90 8.22 9.94
N THR A 17 -13.97 7.53 9.55
CA THR A 17 -15.20 7.36 10.32
C THR A 17 -15.41 5.91 10.74
N ARG A 18 -16.40 5.65 11.59
CA ARG A 18 -16.72 4.29 12.10
C ARG A 18 -17.65 3.49 11.19
N THR A 19 -17.87 3.93 9.95
CA THR A 19 -18.63 3.17 8.97
C THR A 19 -17.85 1.92 8.56
N ALA A 20 -18.58 0.87 8.14
CA ALA A 20 -17.98 -0.30 7.53
C ALA A 20 -17.60 -0.01 6.07
N ASP A 21 -16.68 0.91 5.88
CA ASP A 21 -16.15 1.35 4.58
C ASP A 21 -14.63 1.16 4.56
N GLY A 22 -14.18 0.13 3.86
CA GLY A 22 -12.76 -0.22 3.73
C GLY A 22 -11.96 0.68 2.79
N THR A 23 -12.62 1.63 2.11
CA THR A 23 -11.95 2.54 1.16
C THR A 23 -11.37 3.78 1.81
N GLN A 24 -11.53 3.93 3.13
CA GLN A 24 -11.14 5.13 3.87
C GLN A 24 -9.61 5.28 4.03
N ASP A 25 -8.89 4.17 4.01
CA ASP A 25 -7.44 4.12 3.99
C ASP A 25 -6.93 2.84 3.32
N SER A 26 -5.67 2.85 2.90
CA SER A 26 -5.08 1.70 2.21
C SER A 26 -3.56 1.71 2.31
N LEU A 27 -2.95 0.54 2.12
CA LEU A 27 -1.52 0.37 1.92
C LEU A 27 -1.24 0.09 0.45
N ILE A 28 -0.66 1.07 -0.23
CA ILE A 28 -0.19 0.89 -1.61
C ILE A 28 1.26 0.41 -1.58
N VAL A 29 1.55 -0.63 -2.37
CA VAL A 29 2.85 -1.27 -2.43
C VAL A 29 3.44 -1.10 -3.83
N ARG A 30 4.65 -0.55 -3.90
CA ARG A 30 5.46 -0.54 -5.14
C ARG A 30 6.65 -1.48 -4.99
N VAL A 31 6.81 -2.38 -5.95
CA VAL A 31 7.95 -3.30 -6.04
C VAL A 31 8.81 -2.93 -7.23
N ARG A 32 10.12 -2.76 -7.03
CA ARG A 32 11.09 -2.46 -8.09
C ARG A 32 12.15 -3.56 -8.18
N THR A 33 12.56 -3.89 -9.40
CA THR A 33 13.55 -4.93 -9.68
C THR A 33 14.85 -4.38 -10.27
N ASP A 34 15.89 -5.19 -10.16
CA ASP A 34 17.25 -4.94 -10.68
C ASP A 34 17.35 -4.70 -12.19
N ASN A 35 16.31 -5.04 -12.95
CA ASN A 35 16.22 -4.82 -14.39
C ASN A 35 15.23 -3.72 -14.80
N GLY A 36 14.82 -2.87 -13.84
CA GLY A 36 13.99 -1.69 -14.09
C GLY A 36 12.49 -1.98 -14.27
N LEU A 37 12.02 -3.20 -13.97
CA LEU A 37 10.58 -3.46 -13.91
C LEU A 37 10.00 -2.92 -12.61
N GLU A 38 8.76 -2.44 -12.71
CA GLU A 38 7.99 -1.92 -11.60
C GLU A 38 6.61 -2.55 -11.58
N GLY A 39 6.14 -2.90 -10.39
CA GLY A 39 4.80 -3.42 -10.15
C GLY A 39 4.12 -2.69 -8.99
N TRP A 40 2.82 -2.52 -9.11
CA TRP A 40 1.97 -1.91 -8.08
C TRP A 40 0.94 -2.91 -7.59
N GLY A 41 0.65 -2.84 -6.29
CA GLY A 41 -0.39 -3.63 -5.64
C GLY A 41 -1.00 -2.87 -4.48
N GLU A 42 -2.13 -3.38 -4.00
CA GLU A 42 -2.89 -2.86 -2.87
C GLU A 42 -3.13 -3.98 -1.87
N CYS A 43 -3.12 -3.67 -0.58
CA CYS A 43 -3.54 -4.57 0.48
C CYS A 43 -4.91 -4.16 1.03
N ASP A 44 -5.90 -5.07 0.94
CA ASP A 44 -7.15 -4.97 1.71
C ASP A 44 -6.90 -5.47 3.14
N ALA A 45 -6.27 -4.61 3.95
CA ALA A 45 -5.78 -4.89 5.30
C ALA A 45 -5.56 -3.60 6.11
N SER A 46 -5.31 -3.71 7.42
CA SER A 46 -4.87 -2.57 8.25
C SER A 46 -3.49 -2.08 7.80
N PRO A 47 -3.33 -0.81 7.37
CA PRO A 47 -2.03 -0.27 6.94
C PRO A 47 -1.06 -0.03 8.11
N LEU A 48 -1.60 0.17 9.31
CA LEU A 48 -0.84 0.42 10.53
C LEU A 48 -0.81 -0.83 11.41
N ILE A 49 0.31 -1.01 12.13
CA ILE A 49 0.43 -2.05 13.16
C ILE A 49 -0.46 -1.71 14.37
N SER A 50 -1.07 -2.73 14.96
CA SER A 50 -1.84 -2.65 16.21
C SER A 50 -0.96 -2.84 17.44
#